data_AF-A0A6V7UPM3-F1
#
_entry.id   AF-A0A6V7UPM3-F1
#
_cell.length_a   1.000
_cell.length_b   1.000
_cell.length_c   1.000
_cell.angle_alpha   90.00
_cell.angle_beta   90.00
_cell.angle_gamma   90.00
#
_symmetry.space_group_name_H-M   'P 1'
#
loop_
_entity.id
_entity.type
_entity.pdbx_description
1 polymer ?
#
loop_
_entity_poly.entity_id
_entity_poly.type
_entity_poly.pdbx_seq_one_letter_code
_entity_poly.pdbx_strand_id
1 'polypeptide(L)'
;MSILAGIPLVFIEIIPYFIIIICGSKMVKYVNLHTGFDQNMKRLLKQLTETLIILAVVPFVKHATILILLVFSSTYTSNNAANIIRLIIFVWFHFTPVFNSIVCILTNKPYRNAVLKSIRIHPQ
;
A
#
# COMPACT_ATOMS: atom_id res chain seq x y z
N MET A 1 -15.91 20.91 9.43
CA MET A 1 -16.00 20.17 8.15
C MET A 1 -17.05 19.09 8.30
N SER A 2 -18.12 19.12 7.50
CA SER A 2 -19.18 18.10 7.55
C SER A 2 -18.59 16.74 7.18
N ILE A 3 -18.96 15.67 7.90
CA ILE A 3 -18.44 14.32 7.69
C ILE A 3 -18.69 13.84 6.23
N LEU A 4 -19.77 14.33 5.61
CA LEU A 4 -20.07 14.11 4.19
C LEU A 4 -19.00 14.64 3.21
N ALA A 5 -18.29 15.72 3.55
CA ALA A 5 -17.26 16.28 2.67
C ALA A 5 -15.99 15.42 2.59
N GLY A 6 -15.77 14.52 3.56
CA GLY A 6 -14.62 13.62 3.58
C GLY A 6 -14.76 12.39 2.67
N ILE A 7 -15.99 11.96 2.37
CA ILE A 7 -16.28 10.79 1.54
C ILE A 7 -15.69 10.92 0.11
N PRO A 8 -15.98 11.99 -0.66
CA PRO A 8 -15.43 12.11 -2.02
C PRO A 8 -13.90 12.20 -2.03
N LEU A 9 -13.30 12.75 -0.97
CA LEU A 9 -11.85 12.86 -0.85
C LEU A 9 -11.19 11.47 -0.72
N VAL A 10 -11.80 10.59 0.07
CA VAL A 10 -11.34 9.19 0.21
C VAL A 10 -11.50 8.42 -1.12
N PHE A 11 -12.54 8.68 -1.90
CA PHE A 11 -12.68 8.07 -3.24
C PHE A 11 -11.58 8.49 -4.20
N ILE A 12 -11.23 9.78 -4.22
CA ILE A 12 -10.12 10.31 -5.03
C ILE A 12 -8.80 9.64 -4.63
N GLU A 13 -8.61 9.36 -3.34
CA GLU A 13 -7.41 8.68 -2.83
C GLU A 13 -7.38 7.18 -3.15
N ILE A 14 -8.52 6.48 -3.25
CA ILE A 14 -8.58 5.03 -3.53
C ILE A 14 -8.28 4.70 -5.01
N ILE A 15 -8.75 5.53 -5.93
CA ILE A 15 -8.68 5.28 -7.39
C ILE A 15 -7.25 5.00 -7.88
N PRO A 16 -6.22 5.79 -7.52
CA PRO A 16 -4.85 5.54 -7.95
C PRO A 16 -4.34 4.15 -7.56
N TYR A 17 -4.62 3.69 -6.35
CA TYR A 17 -4.17 2.38 -5.88
C TYR A 17 -4.85 1.23 -6.64
N PHE A 18 -6.13 1.38 -6.94
CA PHE A 18 -6.86 0.42 -7.77
C PHE A 18 -6.28 0.34 -9.19
N ILE A 19 -5.95 1.49 -9.79
CA ILE A 19 -5.28 1.55 -11.10
C ILE A 19 -3.92 0.84 -11.05
N ILE A 20 -3.11 1.09 -10.00
CA ILE A 20 -1.80 0.43 -9.85
C ILE A 20 -1.95 -1.10 -9.77
N ILE A 21 -2.95 -1.61 -9.05
CA ILE A 21 -3.19 -3.05 -8.93
C ILE A 21 -3.54 -3.66 -10.31
N ILE A 22 -4.43 -3.01 -11.08
CA ILE A 22 -4.80 -3.46 -12.43
C ILE A 22 -3.59 -3.41 -13.38
N CYS A 23 -2.89 -2.28 -13.42
CA CYS A 23 -1.73 -2.08 -14.28
C CYS A 23 -0.60 -3.05 -13.94
N GLY A 24 -0.30 -3.24 -12.66
CA GLY A 24 0.68 -4.21 -12.18
C GLY A 24 0.31 -5.64 -12.61
N SER A 25 -0.95 -6.04 -12.46
CA SER A 25 -1.42 -7.37 -12.89
C SER A 25 -1.24 -7.58 -14.39
N LYS A 26 -1.54 -6.57 -15.22
CA LYS A 26 -1.29 -6.61 -16.67
C LYS A 26 0.20 -6.66 -16.99
N MET A 27 1.02 -5.93 -16.24
CA MET A 27 2.48 -5.90 -16.42
C MET A 27 3.11 -7.28 -16.12
N VAL A 28 2.67 -7.99 -15.08
CA VAL A 28 3.13 -9.36 -14.81
C VAL A 28 2.80 -10.29 -15.97
N LYS A 29 1.58 -10.20 -16.52
CA LYS A 29 1.18 -10.98 -17.70
C LYS A 29 2.03 -10.63 -18.92
N TYR A 30 2.30 -9.35 -19.14
CA TYR A 30 3.15 -8.87 -20.23
C TYR A 30 4.58 -9.43 -20.12
N VAL A 31 5.21 -9.33 -18.94
CA VAL A 31 6.59 -9.82 -18.71
C VAL A 31 6.69 -11.33 -18.92
N ASN A 32 5.63 -12.09 -18.62
CA ASN A 32 5.56 -13.52 -18.92
C ASN A 32 5.58 -13.82 -20.42
N LEU A 33 4.77 -13.09 -21.19
CA LEU A 33 4.56 -13.33 -22.62
C LEU A 33 5.69 -12.75 -23.49
N HIS A 34 6.38 -11.72 -23.03
CA HIS A 34 7.40 -11.04 -23.81
C HIS A 34 8.66 -11.92 -24.00
N THR A 35 9.08 -12.17 -25.23
CA THR A 35 10.21 -13.05 -25.56
C THR A 35 11.56 -12.32 -25.55
N GLY A 36 11.58 -10.99 -25.65
CA GLY A 36 12.79 -10.17 -25.71
C GLY A 36 13.52 -9.97 -24.37
N PHE A 37 13.01 -10.51 -23.27
CA PHE A 37 13.63 -10.37 -21.95
C PHE A 37 14.35 -11.66 -21.54
N ASP A 38 15.58 -11.52 -21.04
CA ASP A 38 16.30 -12.61 -20.37
C ASP A 38 15.52 -13.07 -19.10
N GLN A 39 15.82 -14.28 -18.61
CA GLN A 39 15.13 -14.84 -17.45
C GLN A 39 15.36 -14.05 -16.15
N ASN A 40 16.55 -13.47 -15.94
CA ASN A 40 16.85 -12.66 -14.78
C ASN A 40 16.09 -11.34 -14.78
N MET A 41 16.00 -10.68 -15.93
CA MET A 41 15.26 -9.45 -16.13
C MET A 41 13.77 -9.68 -15.92
N LYS A 42 13.22 -10.78 -16.47
CA LYS A 42 11.83 -11.20 -16.16
C LYS A 42 11.62 -11.38 -14.66
N ARG A 43 12.56 -12.02 -13.96
CA ARG A 43 12.46 -12.23 -12.50
C ARG A 43 12.47 -10.90 -11.74
N LEU A 44 13.39 -10.00 -12.06
CA LEU A 44 13.52 -8.69 -11.40
C LEU A 44 12.29 -7.81 -11.66
N LEU A 45 11.80 -7.74 -12.90
CA LEU A 45 10.59 -7.00 -13.25
C LEU A 45 9.35 -7.54 -12.53
N LYS A 46 9.20 -8.86 -12.43
CA LYS A 46 8.10 -9.47 -11.66
C LYS A 46 8.20 -9.12 -10.19
N GLN A 47 9.37 -9.29 -9.57
CA GLN A 47 9.57 -8.97 -8.15
C GLN A 47 9.29 -7.50 -7.86
N LEU A 48 9.74 -6.59 -8.74
CA LEU A 48 9.43 -5.17 -8.61
C LEU A 48 7.92 -4.91 -8.75
N THR A 49 7.28 -5.51 -9.74
CA THR A 49 5.84 -5.33 -9.98
C THR A 49 4.99 -5.88 -8.84
N GLU A 50 5.33 -7.05 -8.32
CA GLU A 50 4.70 -7.65 -7.13
C GLU A 50 4.88 -6.76 -5.90
N THR A 51 6.09 -6.21 -5.70
CA THR A 51 6.35 -5.26 -4.61
C THR A 51 5.47 -4.01 -4.73
N LEU A 52 5.35 -3.45 -5.93
CA LEU A 52 4.49 -2.29 -6.19
C LEU A 52 3.01 -2.59 -5.96
N ILE A 53 2.53 -3.78 -6.34
CA ILE A 53 1.17 -4.23 -6.06
C ILE A 53 0.94 -4.31 -4.54
N ILE A 54 1.85 -4.96 -3.79
CA ILE A 54 1.73 -5.08 -2.33
C ILE A 54 1.75 -3.69 -1.67
N LEU A 55 2.63 -2.78 -2.12
CA LEU A 55 2.68 -1.40 -1.66
C LEU A 55 1.41 -0.61 -1.98
N ALA A 56 0.65 -0.97 -3.02
CA ALA A 56 -0.63 -0.35 -3.34
C ALA A 56 -1.80 -0.96 -2.55
N VAL A 57 -1.73 -2.23 -2.16
CA VAL A 57 -2.77 -2.90 -1.36
C VAL A 57 -2.85 -2.31 0.05
N VAL A 58 -1.71 -2.01 0.69
CA VAL A 58 -1.68 -1.42 2.03
C VAL A 58 -2.48 -0.10 2.14
N PRO A 59 -2.20 0.93 1.33
CA PRO A 59 -2.97 2.17 1.36
C PRO A 59 -4.42 1.95 0.89
N PHE A 60 -4.66 1.05 -0.08
CA PHE A 60 -6.03 0.72 -0.50
C PHE A 60 -6.89 0.22 0.66
N VAL A 61 -6.41 -0.78 1.41
CA VAL A 61 -7.11 -1.32 2.60
C VAL A 61 -7.30 -0.22 3.65
N LYS A 62 -6.26 0.58 3.89
CA LYS A 62 -6.32 1.70 4.84
C LYS A 62 -7.42 2.71 4.48
N HIS A 63 -7.47 3.19 3.24
CA HIS A 63 -8.49 4.15 2.81
C HIS A 63 -9.90 3.52 2.84
N ALA A 64 -10.04 2.23 2.51
CA ALA A 64 -11.30 1.52 2.66
C ALA A 64 -11.77 1.43 4.13
N THR A 65 -10.86 1.13 5.08
CA THR A 65 -11.18 1.12 6.51
C THR A 65 -11.60 2.50 7.01
N ILE A 66 -10.93 3.56 6.57
CA ILE A 66 -11.29 4.94 6.92
C ILE A 66 -12.69 5.29 6.39
N LEU A 67 -13.02 4.87 5.16
CA LEU A 67 -14.34 5.09 4.58
C LEU A 67 -15.43 4.44 5.45
N ILE A 68 -15.24 3.18 5.85
CA ILE A 68 -16.18 2.44 6.71
C ILE A 68 -16.34 3.16 8.06
N LEU A 69 -15.24 3.59 8.68
CA LEU A 69 -15.25 4.31 9.95
C LEU A 69 -15.95 5.67 9.86
N LEU A 70 -15.77 6.41 8.75
CA LEU A 70 -16.44 7.69 8.52
C LEU A 70 -17.95 7.52 8.33
N VAL A 71 -18.37 6.51 7.55
CA VAL A 71 -19.79 6.20 7.35
C VAL A 71 -20.44 5.82 8.68
N PHE A 72 -19.79 4.95 9.46
CA PHE A 72 -20.27 4.55 10.79
C PHE A 72 -20.33 5.73 11.77
N SER A 73 -19.29 6.58 11.77
CA SER A 73 -19.25 7.79 12.60
C SER A 73 -20.36 8.78 12.25
N SER A 74 -20.74 8.88 10.97
CA SER A 74 -21.80 9.79 10.53
C SER A 74 -23.20 9.35 10.93
N THR A 75 -23.40 8.05 11.16
CA THR A 75 -24.74 7.45 11.33
C THR A 75 -25.07 7.10 12.78
N TYR A 76 -24.08 6.75 13.62
CA TYR A 76 -24.36 6.09 14.91
C TYR A 76 -23.65 6.67 16.15
N THR A 77 -22.93 7.79 16.05
CA THR A 77 -21.89 8.10 17.05
C THR A 77 -22.12 9.40 17.83
N SER A 78 -22.01 9.34 19.17
CA SER A 78 -21.94 10.51 20.04
C SER A 78 -20.59 11.24 19.91
N ASN A 79 -20.51 12.52 20.29
CA ASN A 79 -19.29 13.33 20.14
C ASN A 79 -18.02 12.67 20.72
N ASN A 80 -18.13 11.88 21.80
CA ASN A 80 -16.98 11.26 22.44
C ASN A 80 -16.41 10.08 21.63
N ALA A 81 -17.27 9.22 21.10
CA ALA A 81 -16.84 8.08 20.27
C ALA A 81 -16.29 8.54 18.91
N ALA A 82 -16.78 9.66 18.36
CA ALA A 82 -16.23 10.26 17.14
C ALA A 82 -14.78 10.75 17.34
N ASN A 83 -14.44 11.28 18.51
CA ASN A 83 -13.07 11.69 18.84
C ASN A 83 -12.11 10.49 18.95
N ILE A 84 -12.57 9.37 19.54
CA ILE A 84 -11.78 8.14 19.62
C ILE A 84 -11.49 7.58 18.22
N ILE A 85 -12.50 7.54 17.34
CA ILE A 85 -12.33 7.09 15.95
C ILE A 85 -11.31 7.97 15.20
N ARG A 86 -11.35 9.30 15.38
CA ARG A 86 -10.38 10.22 14.79
C ARG A 86 -8.96 9.96 15.28
N LEU A 87 -8.78 9.69 16.58
CA LEU A 87 -7.47 9.35 17.14
C LEU A 87 -6.91 8.06 16.53
N ILE A 88 -7.73 7.03 16.40
CA ILE A 88 -7.34 5.75 15.76
C ILE A 88 -6.91 5.98 14.32
N ILE A 89 -7.68 6.75 13.56
CA ILE A 89 -7.34 7.11 12.18
C ILE A 89 -5.99 7.82 12.14
N PHE A 90 -5.78 8.85 12.96
CA PHE A 90 -4.54 9.62 13.00
C PHE A 90 -3.31 8.74 13.28
N VAL A 91 -3.38 7.89 14.30
CA VAL A 91 -2.30 6.95 14.63
C VAL A 91 -2.04 6.00 13.47
N TRP A 92 -3.10 5.47 12.86
CA TRP A 92 -2.99 4.56 11.70
C TRP A 92 -2.33 5.23 10.48
N PHE A 93 -2.51 6.54 10.29
CA PHE A 93 -1.82 7.28 9.22
C PHE A 93 -0.30 7.32 9.41
N HIS A 94 0.19 7.44 10.65
CA HIS A 94 1.61 7.51 10.94
C HIS A 94 2.37 6.19 10.69
N PHE A 95 1.67 5.05 10.65
CA PHE A 95 2.32 3.76 10.38
C PHE A 95 2.58 3.49 8.89
N THR A 96 2.00 4.25 7.97
CA THR A 96 2.18 4.05 6.52
C THR A 96 3.65 4.05 6.06
N PRO A 97 4.51 5.02 6.41
CA PRO A 97 5.92 4.98 6.02
C PRO A 97 6.66 3.75 6.54
N VAL A 98 6.30 3.27 7.74
CA VAL A 98 6.88 2.07 8.35
C VAL A 98 6.52 0.82 7.54
N PHE A 99 5.24 0.66 7.19
CA PHE A 99 4.81 -0.47 6.34
C PHE A 99 5.48 -0.45 4.98
N ASN A 100 5.63 0.71 4.34
CA ASN A 100 6.31 0.81 3.05
C ASN A 100 7.75 0.31 3.11
N SER A 101 8.51 0.72 4.13
CA SER A 101 9.88 0.26 4.33
C SER A 101 9.93 -1.25 4.61
N ILE A 102 9.03 -1.78 5.44
CA ILE A 102 8.97 -3.22 5.76
C ILE A 102 8.67 -4.03 4.49
N VAL A 103 7.66 -3.65 3.71
CA VAL A 103 7.30 -4.34 2.47
C VAL A 103 8.49 -4.37 1.51
N CYS A 104 9.14 -3.21 1.28
CA CYS A 104 10.32 -3.14 0.42
C CYS A 104 11.45 -4.08 0.86
N ILE A 105 11.74 -4.16 2.16
CA ILE A 105 12.77 -5.06 2.69
C ILE A 105 12.36 -6.54 2.50
N LEU A 106 11.08 -6.88 2.69
CA LEU A 106 10.63 -8.27 2.62
C LEU A 106 10.54 -8.79 1.19
N THR A 107 10.07 -7.97 0.24
CA THR A 107 9.76 -8.42 -1.12
C THR A 107 10.88 -8.17 -2.12
N ASN A 108 11.71 -7.13 -1.92
CA ASN A 108 12.75 -6.74 -2.87
C ASN A 108 14.13 -7.24 -2.41
N LYS A 109 14.54 -8.41 -2.93
CA LYS A 109 15.84 -9.05 -2.60
C LYS A 109 17.06 -8.13 -2.78
N PRO A 110 17.26 -7.44 -3.91
CA PRO A 110 18.43 -6.57 -4.05
C PRO A 110 18.42 -5.40 -3.05
N TYR A 111 17.24 -4.83 -2.77
CA TYR A 111 17.10 -3.80 -1.73
C TYR A 111 17.42 -4.35 -0.33
N ARG A 112 16.87 -5.50 0.03
CA ARG A 112 17.16 -6.19 1.29
C ARG A 112 18.64 -6.44 1.48
N ASN A 113 19.32 -6.96 0.45
CA ASN A 113 20.74 -7.25 0.53
C ASN A 113 21.57 -5.97 0.71
N ALA A 114 21.18 -4.86 0.07
CA ALA A 114 21.83 -3.57 0.26
C ALA A 114 21.66 -3.03 1.69
N VAL A 115 20.44 -3.13 2.24
CA VAL A 115 20.12 -2.71 3.62
C VAL A 115 20.83 -3.60 4.66
N LEU A 116 20.81 -4.93 4.51
CA LEU A 116 21.51 -5.81 5.44
C LEU A 116 23.03 -5.61 5.39
N LYS A 117 23.58 -5.39 4.19
CA LYS A 117 24.99 -5.05 4.01
C LYS A 117 25.35 -3.73 4.68
N SER A 118 24.50 -2.69 4.58
CA SER A 118 24.74 -1.42 5.25
C SER A 118 24.68 -1.54 6.79
N ILE A 119 23.86 -2.45 7.31
CA ILE A 119 23.72 -2.75 8.74
C ILE A 119 24.82 -3.74 9.23
N ARG A 120 25.73 -4.20 8.36
CA ARG A 120 26.80 -5.20 8.64
C ARG A 120 26.31 -6.58 9.09
N ILE A 121 25.02 -6.87 9.01
CA ILE A 121 24.51 -8.22 9.22
C ILE A 121 24.83 -9.00 7.94
N HIS A 122 25.79 -9.93 7.99
CA HIS A 122 26.03 -10.85 6.88
C HIS A 122 24.76 -11.69 6.69
N PRO A 123 24.07 -11.61 5.53
CA PRO A 123 23.03 -12.58 5.22
C PRO A 123 23.71 -13.93 5.04
N GLN A 124 23.39 -14.88 5.93
CA GLN A 124 23.72 -16.30 5.76
C GLN A 124 22.88 -16.91 4.64
#